data_AF-A0AAD7RUN5-F1
#
_entry.id   AF-A0AAD7RUN5-F1
#
_cell.length_a   1.000
_cell.length_b   1.000
_cell.length_c   1.000
_cell.angle_alpha   90.00
_cell.angle_beta   90.00
_cell.angle_gamma   90.00
#
_symmetry.space_group_name_H-M   'P 1'
#
loop_
_entity.id
_entity.type
_entity.pdbx_description
1 polymer ?
#
loop_
_entity_poly.entity_id
_entity_poly.type
_entity_poly.pdbx_seq_one_letter_code
_entity_poly.pdbx_strand_id
1 'polypeptide(L)'
;MQSLPHAAVVIALLLALTEIPEVNGAPIINWNICTESSIRLNKLAQHLAREVLGDSGPMYYNISDKVVLVEASDMCDPAGLKTDSKPCLQKITAALSNYSRIFQKKGLFPGSEWETAQVASTVSELLGQLRHEEPQGSTKEEPGLNEENWMQEDLQRYSVERLRSFSILAARVFAAGNPASHGNAPAAHCHQS
;
A
#
# COMPACT_ATOMS: atom_id res chain seq x y z
N MET A 1 45.05 33.25 41.29
CA MET A 1 43.98 33.83 40.46
C MET A 1 44.33 33.53 39.01
N GLN A 2 43.74 32.49 38.42
CA GLN A 2 43.96 32.12 37.02
C GLN A 2 42.66 32.38 36.26
N SER A 3 42.74 33.29 35.28
CA SER A 3 41.65 33.66 34.39
C SER A 3 41.47 32.58 33.31
N LEU A 4 40.31 31.93 33.27
CA LEU A 4 39.91 31.11 32.12
C LEU A 4 39.66 32.03 30.90
N PRO A 5 40.10 31.66 29.69
CA PRO A 5 39.87 32.44 28.49
C PRO A 5 38.42 32.30 28.02
N HIS A 6 37.69 33.41 28.05
CA HIS A 6 36.31 33.59 27.59
C HIS A 6 36.03 33.04 26.17
N ALA A 7 37.08 32.87 25.35
CA ALA A 7 37.00 32.29 24.02
C ALA A 7 36.50 30.83 24.01
N ALA A 8 36.84 30.03 25.03
CA ALA A 8 36.44 28.62 25.08
C ALA A 8 34.93 28.45 25.32
N VAL A 9 34.31 29.37 26.05
CA VAL A 9 32.87 29.34 26.37
C VAL A 9 32.02 29.73 25.17
N VAL A 10 32.49 30.68 24.35
CA VAL A 10 31.77 31.14 23.15
C VAL A 10 31.77 30.06 22.06
N ILE A 11 32.86 29.30 21.93
CA ILE A 11 32.94 28.18 20.96
C ILE A 11 32.03 27.02 21.36
N ALA A 12 31.89 26.74 22.66
CA ALA A 12 30.98 25.71 23.15
C ALA A 12 29.50 26.08 22.96
N LEU A 13 29.14 27.37 23.06
CA LEU A 13 27.77 27.83 22.80
C LEU A 13 27.39 27.82 21.30
N LEU A 14 28.36 28.03 20.39
CA LEU A 14 28.09 28.04 18.95
C LEU A 14 27.88 26.64 18.36
N LEU A 15 28.41 25.58 19.00
CA LEU A 15 28.22 24.19 18.56
C LEU A 15 26.89 23.58 19.01
N ALA A 16 26.18 24.21 19.95
CA ALA A 16 24.86 23.74 20.42
C ALA A 16 23.68 24.27 19.57
N LEU A 17 23.95 25.12 18.56
CA LEU A 17 22.93 25.74 17.70
C LEU A 17 22.86 25.16 16.29
N THR A 18 23.61 24.10 16.01
CA THR A 18 23.56 23.39 14.72
C THR A 18 22.97 21.99 14.86
N GLU A 19 21.91 21.83 15.66
CA GLU A 19 20.92 20.80 15.37
C GLU A 19 19.99 21.39 14.32
N ILE A 20 20.45 21.39 13.07
CA ILE A 20 19.52 21.46 11.95
C ILE A 20 18.71 20.18 12.08
N PRO A 21 17.39 20.23 12.36
CA PRO A 21 16.59 19.02 12.25
C PRO A 21 16.81 18.54 10.81
N GLU A 22 17.36 17.33 10.64
CA GLU A 22 17.32 16.65 9.37
C GLU A 22 15.87 16.72 8.92
N VAL A 23 15.60 17.58 7.92
CA VAL A 23 14.38 17.50 7.14
C VAL A 23 14.56 16.20 6.38
N ASN A 24 14.22 15.09 7.06
CA ASN A 24 13.95 13.82 6.44
C ASN A 24 12.90 14.14 5.40
N GLY A 25 13.36 14.32 4.16
CA GLY A 25 12.54 14.79 3.06
C GLY A 25 11.33 13.89 3.00
N ALA A 26 10.15 14.46 3.19
CA ALA A 26 8.91 13.71 3.14
C ALA A 26 8.96 12.84 1.88
N PRO A 27 8.67 11.54 1.98
CA PRO A 27 8.95 10.66 0.88
C PRO A 27 8.23 11.08 -0.40
N ILE A 28 8.97 11.10 -1.50
CA ILE A 28 8.41 11.50 -2.80
C ILE A 28 7.65 10.31 -3.38
N ILE A 29 6.38 10.18 -3.00
CA ILE A 29 5.45 9.24 -3.64
C ILE A 29 5.23 9.70 -5.08
N ASN A 30 5.52 8.82 -6.05
CA ASN A 30 5.16 9.08 -7.44
C ASN A 30 3.68 8.73 -7.68
N TRP A 31 2.82 9.73 -7.48
CA TRP A 31 1.37 9.58 -7.62
C TRP A 31 0.92 9.15 -9.02
N ASN A 32 1.68 9.42 -10.08
CA ASN A 32 1.35 8.95 -11.42
C ASN A 32 1.52 7.43 -11.51
N ILE A 33 2.63 6.90 -10.99
CA ILE A 33 2.85 5.44 -10.91
C ILE A 33 1.76 4.80 -10.04
N CYS A 34 1.46 5.38 -8.86
CA CYS A 34 0.38 4.85 -8.02
C CYS A 34 -0.98 4.83 -8.75
N THR A 35 -1.29 5.88 -9.52
CA THR A 35 -2.51 5.95 -10.34
C THR A 35 -2.53 4.86 -11.40
N GLU A 36 -1.49 4.78 -12.23
CA GLU A 36 -1.41 3.83 -13.34
C GLU A 36 -1.42 2.38 -12.86
N SER A 37 -0.59 2.05 -11.87
CA SER A 37 -0.47 0.70 -11.34
C SER A 37 -1.72 0.27 -10.58
N SER A 38 -2.42 1.17 -9.88
CA SER A 38 -3.68 0.82 -9.19
C SER A 38 -4.83 0.58 -10.18
N ILE A 39 -4.92 1.36 -11.26
CA ILE A 39 -5.86 1.10 -12.36
C ILE A 39 -5.55 -0.22 -13.04
N ARG A 40 -4.27 -0.51 -13.30
CA ARG A 40 -3.84 -1.78 -13.87
C ARG A 40 -4.19 -2.95 -12.95
N LEU A 41 -3.91 -2.83 -11.66
CA LEU A 41 -4.24 -3.85 -10.66
C LEU A 41 -5.74 -4.13 -10.63
N ASN A 42 -6.59 -3.10 -10.68
CA ASN A 42 -8.04 -3.26 -10.75
C ASN A 42 -8.49 -4.05 -11.99
N LYS A 43 -7.91 -3.76 -13.17
CA LYS A 43 -8.21 -4.52 -14.39
C LYS A 43 -7.80 -5.99 -14.27
N LEU A 44 -6.58 -6.25 -13.80
CA LEU A 44 -6.07 -7.60 -13.61
C LEU A 44 -6.88 -8.39 -12.58
N ALA A 45 -7.23 -7.76 -11.46
CA ALA A 45 -8.03 -8.38 -10.41
C ALA A 45 -9.45 -8.72 -10.89
N GLN A 46 -10.06 -7.88 -11.74
CA GLN A 46 -11.35 -8.20 -12.36
C GLN A 46 -11.26 -9.36 -13.35
N HIS A 47 -10.18 -9.45 -14.12
CA HIS A 47 -9.93 -10.58 -15.01
C HIS A 47 -9.77 -11.87 -14.23
N LEU A 48 -8.81 -11.89 -13.29
CA LEU A 48 -8.54 -13.05 -12.45
C LEU A 48 -9.77 -13.49 -11.65
N ALA A 49 -10.60 -12.56 -11.18
CA ALA A 49 -11.85 -12.88 -10.50
C ALA A 49 -12.87 -13.58 -11.40
N ARG A 50 -12.93 -13.25 -12.70
CA ARG A 50 -13.81 -13.99 -13.63
C ARG A 50 -13.32 -15.40 -13.86
N GLU A 51 -12.00 -15.61 -13.95
CA GLU A 51 -11.40 -16.92 -14.18
C GLU A 51 -11.53 -17.83 -12.96
N VAL A 52 -11.19 -17.31 -11.77
CA VAL A 52 -11.13 -18.11 -10.55
C VAL A 52 -12.51 -18.32 -9.90
N LEU A 53 -13.41 -17.33 -9.97
CA LEU A 53 -14.74 -17.45 -9.36
C LEU A 53 -15.79 -18.04 -10.31
N GLY A 54 -15.59 -17.90 -11.62
CA GLY A 54 -16.57 -18.32 -12.64
C GLY A 54 -17.97 -17.79 -12.35
N ASP A 55 -18.98 -18.64 -12.57
CA ASP A 55 -20.39 -18.34 -12.28
C ASP A 55 -20.77 -18.52 -10.81
N SER A 56 -19.86 -19.04 -9.98
CA SER A 56 -20.18 -19.53 -8.64
C SER A 56 -20.38 -18.43 -7.60
N GLY A 57 -20.35 -17.15 -8.00
CA GLY A 57 -20.58 -16.02 -7.11
C GLY A 57 -19.55 -15.88 -5.97
N PRO A 58 -19.70 -14.85 -5.12
CA PRO A 58 -18.82 -14.64 -3.97
C PRO A 58 -18.98 -15.76 -2.92
N MET A 59 -17.87 -16.18 -2.31
CA MET A 59 -17.87 -17.29 -1.37
C MET A 59 -17.69 -16.77 0.07
N TYR A 60 -18.70 -17.01 0.92
CA TYR A 60 -18.69 -16.53 2.30
C TYR A 60 -17.89 -17.50 3.20
N TYR A 61 -16.59 -17.29 3.28
CA TYR A 61 -15.75 -17.94 4.29
C TYR A 61 -15.51 -17.03 5.48
N ASN A 62 -15.74 -17.57 6.68
CA ASN A 62 -15.41 -16.91 7.94
C ASN A 62 -13.92 -17.14 8.29
N ILE A 63 -13.02 -16.66 7.42
CA ILE A 63 -11.58 -16.63 7.70
C ILE A 63 -11.33 -15.31 8.45
N SER A 64 -11.66 -15.29 9.74
CA SER A 64 -11.82 -14.05 10.51
C SER A 64 -10.51 -13.39 10.96
N ASP A 65 -9.34 -14.05 10.93
CA ASP A 65 -8.22 -13.56 11.77
C ASP A 65 -6.97 -13.06 11.03
N LYS A 66 -6.90 -13.08 9.68
CA LYS A 66 -5.65 -12.73 8.97
C LYS A 66 -5.80 -11.83 7.75
N VAL A 67 -6.97 -11.26 7.52
CA VAL A 67 -7.21 -10.43 6.33
C VAL A 67 -7.01 -8.96 6.66
N VAL A 68 -6.12 -8.31 5.91
CA VAL A 68 -5.96 -6.86 5.97
C VAL A 68 -7.07 -6.23 5.15
N LEU A 69 -8.10 -5.72 5.81
CA LEU A 69 -9.21 -4.99 5.20
C LEU A 69 -9.03 -3.50 5.38
N VAL A 70 -9.31 -2.71 4.36
CA VAL A 70 -9.43 -1.25 4.50
C VAL A 70 -10.82 -0.92 5.03
N GLU A 71 -10.86 -0.30 6.19
CA GLU A 71 -12.06 0.03 6.97
C GLU A 71 -12.37 1.53 6.90
N ALA A 72 -13.57 1.90 7.33
CA ALA A 72 -13.99 3.31 7.34
C ALA A 72 -13.08 4.19 8.23
N SER A 73 -12.53 3.63 9.30
CA SER A 73 -11.59 4.31 10.21
C SER A 73 -10.22 4.58 9.59
N ASP A 74 -9.88 3.97 8.45
CA ASP A 74 -8.58 4.15 7.79
C ASP A 74 -8.53 5.44 6.94
N MET A 75 -9.57 6.27 6.92
CA MET A 75 -9.59 7.61 6.30
C MET A 75 -9.29 7.63 4.78
N CYS A 76 -9.65 6.55 4.08
CA CYS A 76 -9.50 6.46 2.63
C CYS A 76 -10.61 7.17 1.82
N ASP A 77 -11.48 7.92 2.48
CA ASP A 77 -12.45 8.80 1.82
C ASP A 77 -11.78 10.12 1.37
N PRO A 78 -12.39 10.87 0.43
CA PRO A 78 -11.79 12.10 -0.09
C PRO A 78 -11.50 13.17 0.99
N ALA A 79 -12.32 13.27 2.03
CA ALA A 79 -12.08 14.24 3.10
C ALA A 79 -10.91 13.78 3.98
N GLY A 80 -10.89 12.51 4.37
CA GLY A 80 -9.78 11.88 5.08
C GLY A 80 -8.44 12.05 4.38
N LEU A 81 -8.37 11.69 3.09
CA LEU A 81 -7.16 11.83 2.27
C LEU A 81 -6.64 13.27 2.18
N LYS A 82 -7.55 14.25 2.11
CA LYS A 82 -7.20 15.68 2.07
C LYS A 82 -6.66 16.18 3.41
N THR A 83 -7.20 15.68 4.52
CA THR A 83 -6.82 16.09 5.87
C THR A 83 -5.53 15.42 6.32
N ASP A 84 -5.45 14.10 6.25
CA ASP A 84 -4.26 13.29 6.54
C ASP A 84 -4.33 11.98 5.76
N SER A 85 -3.52 11.86 4.71
CA SER A 85 -3.49 10.66 3.87
C SER A 85 -2.73 9.49 4.50
N LYS A 86 -1.95 9.73 5.57
CA LYS A 86 -1.04 8.72 6.13
C LYS A 86 -1.75 7.46 6.62
N PRO A 87 -2.87 7.51 7.38
CA PRO A 87 -3.56 6.31 7.84
C PRO A 87 -4.02 5.43 6.67
N CYS A 88 -4.59 6.05 5.64
CA CYS A 88 -5.05 5.34 4.45
C CYS A 88 -3.89 4.67 3.71
N LEU A 89 -2.81 5.43 3.44
CA LEU A 89 -1.65 4.91 2.72
C LEU A 89 -0.95 3.78 3.48
N GLN A 90 -0.86 3.88 4.81
CA GLN A 90 -0.33 2.80 5.66
C GLN A 90 -1.18 1.54 5.54
N LYS A 91 -2.51 1.67 5.54
CA LYS A 91 -3.40 0.53 5.39
C LYS A 91 -3.32 -0.11 4.00
N ILE A 92 -3.29 0.70 2.94
CA ILE A 92 -3.08 0.23 1.58
C ILE A 92 -1.74 -0.52 1.46
N THR A 93 -0.68 0.00 2.08
CA THR A 93 0.64 -0.64 2.12
C THR A 93 0.59 -2.00 2.81
N ALA A 94 -0.11 -2.10 3.95
CA ALA A 94 -0.28 -3.37 4.67
C ALA A 94 -1.07 -4.39 3.83
N ALA A 95 -2.13 -3.96 3.15
CA ALA A 95 -2.91 -4.83 2.26
C ALA A 95 -2.09 -5.32 1.06
N LEU A 96 -1.34 -4.43 0.40
CA LEU A 96 -0.42 -4.79 -0.69
C LEU A 96 0.66 -5.77 -0.22
N SER A 97 1.19 -5.58 0.98
CA SER A 97 2.15 -6.52 1.59
C SER A 97 1.55 -7.91 1.82
N ASN A 98 0.26 -7.98 2.15
CA ASN A 98 -0.43 -9.26 2.27
C ASN A 98 -0.55 -9.93 0.88
N TYR A 99 -1.01 -9.20 -0.14
CA TYR A 99 -1.12 -9.71 -1.50
C TYR A 99 0.22 -10.08 -2.13
N SER A 100 1.31 -9.37 -1.81
CA SER A 100 2.63 -9.73 -2.33
C SER A 100 3.04 -11.14 -1.89
N ARG A 101 2.67 -11.57 -0.67
CA ARG A 101 2.91 -12.94 -0.19
C ARG A 101 1.97 -13.97 -0.82
N ILE A 102 0.72 -13.60 -1.10
CA ILE A 102 -0.27 -14.47 -1.75
C ILE A 102 0.17 -14.81 -3.18
N PHE A 103 0.64 -13.80 -3.92
CA PHE A 103 1.01 -13.92 -5.35
C PHE A 103 2.51 -14.14 -5.60
N GLN A 104 3.34 -14.29 -4.56
CA GLN A 104 4.74 -14.66 -4.76
C GLN A 104 4.87 -16.09 -5.29
N LYS A 105 6.06 -16.43 -5.80
CA LYS A 105 6.35 -17.73 -6.42
C LYS A 105 6.03 -18.97 -5.55
N LYS A 106 6.13 -18.84 -4.22
CA LYS A 106 5.80 -19.89 -3.24
C LYS A 106 4.47 -19.61 -2.50
N GLY A 107 3.63 -18.74 -3.06
CA GLY A 107 2.34 -18.36 -2.49
C GLY A 107 1.22 -19.29 -2.92
N LEU A 108 -0.02 -18.81 -2.74
CA LEU A 108 -1.26 -19.51 -3.04
C LEU A 108 -1.47 -19.80 -4.53
N PHE A 109 -0.78 -19.07 -5.40
CA PHE A 109 -0.84 -19.21 -6.85
C PHE A 109 0.50 -19.76 -7.38
N PRO A 110 0.76 -21.08 -7.24
CA PRO A 110 2.02 -21.68 -7.69
C PRO A 110 2.15 -21.80 -9.22
N GLY A 111 1.08 -21.50 -9.97
CA GLY A 111 1.06 -21.52 -11.43
C GLY A 111 1.69 -20.25 -12.03
N SER A 112 2.53 -20.42 -13.05
CA SER A 112 3.10 -19.31 -13.84
C SER A 112 2.08 -18.72 -14.83
N GLU A 113 0.82 -18.65 -14.44
CA GLU A 113 -0.20 -18.02 -15.27
C GLU A 113 0.15 -16.54 -15.42
N TRP A 114 0.19 -16.10 -16.67
CA TRP A 114 0.57 -14.75 -17.04
C TRP A 114 -0.18 -13.68 -16.22
N GLU A 115 -1.48 -13.89 -15.93
CA GLU A 115 -2.26 -13.00 -15.09
C GLU A 115 -1.77 -12.91 -13.64
N THR A 116 -1.51 -14.06 -12.99
CA THR A 116 -1.00 -14.07 -11.61
C THR A 116 0.39 -13.40 -11.52
N ALA A 117 1.25 -13.60 -12.52
CA ALA A 117 2.54 -12.94 -12.60
C ALA A 117 2.42 -11.43 -12.79
N GLN A 118 1.46 -10.97 -13.61
CA GLN A 118 1.18 -9.55 -13.77
C GLN A 118 0.60 -8.91 -12.49
N VAL A 119 -0.27 -9.63 -11.77
CA VAL A 119 -0.77 -9.19 -10.46
C VAL A 119 0.39 -9.02 -9.49
N ALA A 120 1.25 -10.03 -9.36
CA ALA A 120 2.42 -9.99 -8.47
C ALA A 120 3.35 -8.81 -8.78
N SER A 121 3.65 -8.59 -10.07
CA SER A 121 4.47 -7.49 -10.53
C SER A 121 3.85 -6.13 -10.22
N THR A 122 2.56 -5.95 -10.52
CA THR A 122 1.83 -4.69 -10.27
C THR A 122 1.69 -4.39 -8.78
N VAL A 123 1.44 -5.41 -7.94
CA VAL A 123 1.43 -5.27 -6.48
C VAL A 123 2.80 -4.83 -5.97
N SER A 124 3.88 -5.42 -6.49
CA SER A 124 5.26 -5.07 -6.11
C SER A 124 5.60 -3.63 -6.51
N GLU A 125 5.17 -3.18 -7.69
CA GLU A 125 5.36 -1.81 -8.17
C GLU A 125 4.65 -0.80 -7.25
N LEU A 126 3.37 -1.01 -6.95
CA LEU A 126 2.62 -0.16 -6.00
C LEU A 126 3.26 -0.15 -4.61
N LEU A 127 3.64 -1.34 -4.12
CA LEU A 127 4.24 -1.46 -2.80
C LEU A 127 5.59 -0.73 -2.73
N GLY A 128 6.38 -0.77 -3.81
CA GLY A 128 7.64 -0.04 -3.92
C GLY A 128 7.49 1.48 -3.92
N GLN A 129 6.35 2.02 -4.41
CA GLN A 129 6.07 3.45 -4.33
C GLN A 129 5.64 3.90 -2.94
N LEU A 130 5.00 3.02 -2.18
CA LEU A 130 4.41 3.36 -0.87
C LEU A 130 5.33 3.04 0.31
N ARG A 131 6.24 2.06 0.14
CA ARG A 131 7.26 1.76 1.14
C ARG A 131 8.42 2.74 0.97
N HIS A 132 8.74 3.42 2.06
CA HIS A 132 9.99 4.14 2.21
C HIS A 132 10.77 3.53 3.37
N GLU A 133 12.07 3.38 3.15
CA GLU A 133 13.11 2.86 4.06
C GLU A 133 12.66 2.63 5.51
N GLU A 134 11.99 1.49 5.75
CA GLU A 134 12.29 0.76 6.96
C GLU A 134 13.75 0.30 6.79
N PRO A 135 14.64 0.50 7.79
CA PRO A 135 15.94 -0.13 7.76
C PRO A 135 15.73 -1.58 7.38
N GLN A 136 16.50 -2.11 6.44
CA GLN A 136 16.54 -3.55 6.18
C GLN A 136 17.17 -4.27 7.39
N GLY A 137 16.51 -4.19 8.54
CA GLY A 137 16.70 -5.07 9.67
C GLY A 137 16.10 -6.40 9.32
N SER A 138 16.88 -7.21 8.61
CA SER A 138 16.59 -8.60 8.26
C SER A 138 15.46 -8.76 7.23
N THR A 139 15.85 -8.91 5.97
CA THR A 139 15.10 -9.72 4.99
C THR A 139 15.06 -11.16 5.50
N LYS A 140 14.28 -11.42 6.54
CA LYS A 140 13.65 -12.72 6.67
C LYS A 140 12.63 -12.75 5.54
N GLU A 141 12.85 -13.61 4.54
CA GLU A 141 11.73 -14.09 3.75
C GLU A 141 10.64 -14.48 4.76
N GLU A 142 9.58 -13.68 4.82
CA GLU A 142 8.38 -14.03 5.57
C GLU A 142 7.96 -15.43 5.07
N PRO A 143 7.79 -16.41 5.96
CA PRO A 143 7.49 -17.78 5.57
C PRO A 143 6.33 -17.77 4.56
N GLY A 144 6.51 -18.50 3.45
CA GLY A 144 5.42 -18.73 2.51
C GLY A 144 4.18 -19.25 3.24
N LEU A 145 3.01 -19.01 2.67
CA LEU A 145 1.77 -19.56 3.20
C LEU A 145 1.88 -21.10 3.15
N ASN A 146 2.16 -21.73 4.29
CA ASN A 146 2.23 -23.17 4.41
C ASN A 146 0.82 -23.69 4.68
N GLU A 147 0.02 -23.76 3.63
CA GLU A 147 -1.39 -24.13 3.71
C GLU A 147 -1.58 -25.59 3.28
N GLU A 148 -2.44 -26.30 3.99
CA GLU A 148 -2.76 -27.69 3.67
C GLU A 148 -3.42 -27.75 2.29
N ASN A 149 -2.92 -28.63 1.42
CA ASN A 149 -3.27 -28.72 0.00
C ASN A 149 -4.79 -28.86 -0.29
N TRP A 150 -5.59 -29.27 0.70
CA TRP A 150 -7.05 -29.42 0.54
C TRP A 150 -7.83 -28.10 0.60
N MET A 151 -7.27 -27.02 1.18
CA MET A 151 -7.92 -25.69 1.24
C MET A 151 -7.50 -24.77 0.09
N GLN A 152 -6.59 -25.21 -0.78
CA GLN A 152 -5.91 -24.33 -1.71
C GLN A 152 -6.88 -23.60 -2.66
N GLU A 153 -7.84 -24.31 -3.26
CA GLU A 153 -8.82 -23.71 -4.18
C GLU A 153 -9.70 -22.66 -3.48
N ASP A 154 -10.17 -22.97 -2.27
CA ASP A 154 -11.00 -22.07 -1.47
C ASP A 154 -10.23 -20.79 -1.08
N LEU A 155 -8.96 -20.93 -0.70
CA LEU A 155 -8.10 -19.82 -0.35
C LEU A 155 -7.75 -18.96 -1.57
N GLN A 156 -7.58 -19.56 -2.75
CA GLN A 156 -7.39 -18.83 -4.01
C GLN A 156 -8.64 -17.99 -4.35
N ARG A 157 -9.82 -18.61 -4.32
CA ARG A 157 -11.11 -17.94 -4.58
C ARG A 157 -11.33 -16.78 -3.61
N TYR A 158 -11.16 -17.04 -2.32
CA TYR A 158 -11.27 -16.03 -1.28
C TYR A 158 -10.29 -14.87 -1.49
N SER A 159 -9.01 -15.17 -1.77
CA SER A 159 -7.97 -14.17 -1.99
C SER A 159 -8.26 -13.29 -3.19
N VAL A 160 -8.76 -13.89 -4.28
CA VAL A 160 -9.10 -13.17 -5.52
C VAL A 160 -10.33 -12.28 -5.34
N GLU A 161 -11.35 -12.76 -4.62
CA GLU A 161 -12.51 -11.94 -4.29
C GLU A 161 -12.12 -10.72 -3.45
N ARG A 162 -11.26 -10.91 -2.45
CA ARG A 162 -10.75 -9.81 -1.62
C ARG A 162 -9.88 -8.86 -2.42
N LEU A 163 -8.99 -9.39 -3.27
CA LEU A 163 -8.15 -8.57 -4.15
C LEU A 163 -9.00 -7.69 -5.07
N ARG A 164 -10.07 -8.26 -5.66
CA ARG A 164 -11.00 -7.51 -6.51
C ARG A 164 -11.57 -6.31 -5.77
N SER A 165 -12.14 -6.52 -4.58
CA SER A 165 -12.71 -5.46 -3.75
C SER A 165 -11.67 -4.40 -3.36
N PHE A 166 -10.50 -4.85 -2.89
CA PHE A 166 -9.38 -3.97 -2.53
C PHE A 166 -8.91 -3.12 -3.72
N SER A 167 -8.76 -3.73 -4.90
CA SER A 167 -8.24 -3.05 -6.10
C SER A 167 -9.14 -1.91 -6.58
N ILE A 168 -10.46 -2.04 -6.40
CA ILE A 168 -11.42 -0.97 -6.70
C ILE A 168 -11.19 0.23 -5.77
N LEU A 169 -11.00 -0.04 -4.47
CA LEU A 169 -10.73 1.00 -3.48
C LEU A 169 -9.40 1.70 -3.77
N ALA A 170 -8.33 0.94 -3.97
CA ALA A 170 -7.01 1.48 -4.25
C ALA A 170 -7.03 2.34 -5.53
N ALA A 171 -7.67 1.88 -6.59
CA ALA A 171 -7.82 2.65 -7.83
C ALA A 171 -8.55 3.98 -7.60
N ARG A 172 -9.56 4.03 -6.73
CA ARG A 172 -10.27 5.29 -6.40
C ARG A 172 -9.40 6.24 -5.59
N VAL A 173 -8.69 5.73 -4.58
CA VAL A 173 -7.78 6.53 -3.75
C VAL A 173 -6.71 7.19 -4.62
N PHE A 174 -6.11 6.44 -5.55
CA PHE A 174 -5.03 6.96 -6.38
C PHE A 174 -5.48 7.67 -7.66
N ALA A 175 -6.67 7.41 -8.20
CA ALA A 175 -7.18 8.11 -9.40
C ALA A 175 -7.24 9.63 -9.22
N ALA A 176 -7.39 10.08 -7.98
CA ALA A 176 -7.39 11.46 -7.60
C ALA A 176 -5.99 12.12 -7.77
N GLY A 177 -4.91 11.34 -7.81
CA GLY A 177 -3.54 11.83 -7.78
C GLY A 177 -3.16 12.35 -6.39
N ASN A 178 -2.15 13.23 -6.31
CA ASN A 178 -1.62 13.72 -5.04
C ASN A 178 -2.71 14.40 -4.17
N PRO A 179 -3.05 13.88 -2.97
CA PRO A 179 -4.04 14.45 -2.04
C PRO A 179 -3.84 15.94 -1.75
N ALA A 180 -2.60 16.42 -1.72
CA ALA A 180 -2.28 17.84 -1.50
C ALA A 180 -2.72 18.76 -2.66
N SER A 181 -2.97 18.21 -3.85
CA SER A 181 -3.37 18.97 -5.04
C SER A 181 -4.88 19.12 -5.22
N HIS A 182 -5.68 18.46 -4.38
CA HIS A 182 -7.16 18.42 -4.46
C HIS A 182 -7.88 19.73 -4.11
N GLY A 183 -7.15 20.77 -3.71
CA GLY A 183 -7.71 22.11 -3.50
C GLY A 183 -8.11 22.85 -4.78
N ASN A 184 -7.64 22.39 -5.95
CA ASN A 184 -7.76 23.12 -7.22
C ASN A 184 -8.62 22.42 -8.28
N ALA A 185 -9.19 21.24 -7.98
CA ALA A 185 -10.07 20.55 -8.92
C ALA A 185 -11.46 21.24 -8.90
N PRO A 186 -11.97 21.73 -10.06
CA PRO A 186 -13.34 22.22 -10.12
C PRO A 186 -14.27 21.06 -9.74
N ALA A 187 -15.19 21.31 -8.82
CA ALA A 187 -16.19 20.34 -8.39
C ALA A 187 -16.93 19.83 -9.64
N ALA A 188 -16.61 18.61 -10.06
CA ALA A 188 -17.30 17.95 -11.14
C ALA A 188 -18.76 17.83 -10.73
N HIS A 189 -19.61 18.65 -11.35
CA HIS A 189 -21.06 18.50 -11.23
C HIS A 189 -21.41 17.15 -11.83
N CYS A 190 -21.78 16.20 -10.97
CA CYS A 190 -22.49 15.02 -11.41
C CYS A 190 -23.82 15.49 -12.00
N HIS A 191 -23.91 15.53 -13.34
CA HIS A 191 -25.19 15.67 -14.02
C HIS A 191 -26.06 14.49 -13.61
N GLN A 192 -27.09 14.77 -12.80
CA GLN A 192 -28.21 13.86 -12.64
C GLN A 192 -28.93 13.81 -13.98
N SER A 193 -28.94 12.60 -14.55
CA SER A 193 -29.72 12.22 -15.73
C SER A 193 -31.21 12.36 -15.49
#